data_AF-A0A4R7W6U5-F1
#
_entry.id   AF-A0A4R7W6U5-F1
#
_cell.length_a   1.000
_cell.length_b   1.000
_cell.length_c   1.000
_cell.angle_alpha   90.00
_cell.angle_beta   90.00
_cell.angle_gamma   90.00
#
_symmetry.space_group_name_H-M   'P 1'
#
loop_
_entity.id
_entity.type
_entity.pdbx_description
1 polymer ?
#
loop_
_entity_poly.entity_id
_entity_poly.type
_entity_poly.pdbx_seq_one_letter_code
_entity_poly.pdbx_strand_id
1 'polypeptide(L)'
;MTTRTTPGQRFRDAVASEHPLQVVGTINANHALLAQRAGFKAIYLSGGGVAAGSLGVPDLGITGLDDVLTDVRRITDVCDLPLLVDVDTGFGASAFNVARTVKSMIKFGAAAMHIEDQVGAKRCGHRPGKEIVSQQEMVDRIKAAVDARTDDSFVIMARTDALAVEGLESALDRAAACIEAGADMVFPEAITELEMYKLFASRVKAPILANITEFGSTPLFTTDELKSAEVALVLYPLSAFRAMNKAAENVYTAIRRDGTQKNVVDTMQTRMELYERIDYHAFEQKLDALFAQKKG
;
A
#
# COMPACT_ATOMS: atom_id res chain seq x y z
N MET A 1 31.16 -4.49 7.98
CA MET A 1 29.80 -3.94 8.11
C MET A 1 28.98 -4.48 6.96
N THR A 2 28.05 -5.39 7.18
CA THR A 2 27.08 -5.78 6.16
C THR A 2 26.22 -4.55 5.88
N THR A 3 26.38 -3.94 4.70
CA THR A 3 25.49 -2.88 4.21
C THR A 3 24.07 -3.41 4.24
N ARG A 4 23.22 -2.88 5.13
CA ARG A 4 21.78 -3.18 5.11
C ARG A 4 21.24 -2.71 3.76
N THR A 5 20.61 -3.62 3.02
CA THR A 5 19.87 -3.29 1.79
C THR A 5 18.79 -2.27 2.11
N THR A 6 18.64 -1.25 1.26
CA THR A 6 17.62 -0.21 1.41
C THR A 6 16.20 -0.80 1.31
N PRO A 7 15.16 -0.13 1.83
CA PRO A 7 13.78 -0.54 1.63
C PRO A 7 13.41 -0.73 0.16
N GLY A 8 13.81 0.21 -0.71
CA GLY A 8 13.56 0.14 -2.15
C GLY A 8 14.17 -1.10 -2.81
N GLN A 9 15.42 -1.43 -2.47
CA GLN A 9 16.08 -2.64 -3.00
C GLN A 9 15.34 -3.91 -2.56
N ARG A 10 14.93 -4.00 -1.29
CA ARG A 10 14.14 -5.15 -0.80
C ARG A 10 12.81 -5.31 -1.55
N PHE A 11 12.16 -4.22 -1.93
CA PHE A 11 10.93 -4.28 -2.74
C PHE A 11 11.21 -4.82 -4.15
N ARG A 12 12.27 -4.33 -4.81
CA ARG A 12 12.68 -4.82 -6.13
C ARG A 12 13.05 -6.31 -6.09
N ASP A 13 13.77 -6.74 -5.05
CA ASP A 13 14.11 -8.15 -4.84
C ASP A 13 12.87 -9.01 -4.58
N ALA A 14 11.87 -8.49 -3.85
CA ALA A 14 10.59 -9.16 -3.64
C ALA A 14 9.86 -9.37 -4.98
N VAL A 15 9.76 -8.33 -5.82
CA VAL A 15 9.15 -8.42 -7.16
C VAL A 15 9.88 -9.42 -8.06
N ALA A 16 11.21 -9.52 -7.94
CA ALA A 16 12.01 -10.46 -8.72
C ALA A 16 11.94 -11.91 -8.19
N SER A 17 11.50 -12.14 -6.95
CA SER A 17 11.51 -13.46 -6.31
C SER A 17 10.14 -14.11 -6.19
N GLU A 18 9.06 -13.39 -6.53
CA GLU A 18 7.68 -13.87 -6.43
C GLU A 18 6.86 -13.33 -7.61
N HIS A 19 6.18 -14.22 -8.34
CA HIS A 19 5.55 -13.91 -9.61
C HIS A 19 4.13 -14.50 -9.72
N PRO A 20 3.07 -13.68 -9.53
CA PRO A 20 3.11 -12.29 -9.09
C PRO A 20 3.41 -12.14 -7.59
N LEU A 21 4.07 -11.05 -7.20
CA LEU A 21 4.30 -10.69 -5.80
C LEU A 21 2.97 -10.32 -5.13
N GLN A 22 2.62 -11.00 -4.04
CA GLN A 22 1.46 -10.62 -3.25
C GLN A 22 1.83 -9.46 -2.29
N VAL A 23 1.10 -8.36 -2.40
CA VAL A 23 1.25 -7.17 -1.55
C VAL A 23 -0.04 -6.96 -0.77
N VAL A 24 0.01 -7.09 0.55
CA VAL A 24 -1.17 -6.99 1.41
C VAL A 24 -1.25 -5.66 2.15
N GLY A 25 -2.44 -5.08 2.21
CA GLY A 25 -2.73 -3.88 2.97
C GLY A 25 -2.62 -4.09 4.47
N THR A 26 -1.85 -3.23 5.14
CA THR A 26 -1.63 -3.27 6.59
C THR A 26 -2.03 -1.94 7.19
N ILE A 27 -3.18 -1.91 7.88
CA ILE A 27 -3.76 -0.67 8.41
C ILE A 27 -2.92 -0.03 9.53
N ASN A 28 -2.09 -0.81 10.21
CA ASN A 28 -1.23 -0.36 11.29
C ASN A 28 -0.03 -1.30 11.46
N ALA A 29 0.89 -0.90 12.34
CA ALA A 29 2.12 -1.65 12.65
C ALA A 29 1.86 -3.09 13.14
N ASN A 30 0.84 -3.31 13.96
CA ASN A 30 0.50 -4.65 14.44
C ASN A 30 0.12 -5.58 13.27
N HIS A 31 -0.73 -5.11 12.34
CA HIS A 31 -1.09 -5.88 11.15
C HIS A 31 0.08 -6.09 10.19
N ALA A 32 1.06 -5.18 10.15
CA ALA A 32 2.30 -5.39 9.41
C ALA A 32 3.10 -6.57 9.96
N LEU A 33 3.19 -6.72 11.29
CA LEU A 33 3.83 -7.88 11.92
C LEU A 33 3.04 -9.17 11.66
N LEU A 34 1.70 -9.12 11.66
CA LEU A 34 0.87 -10.26 11.28
C LEU A 34 1.14 -10.69 9.83
N ALA A 35 1.20 -9.74 8.89
CA ALA A 35 1.51 -10.01 7.49
C ALA A 35 2.92 -10.59 7.32
N GLN A 36 3.92 -10.05 8.00
CA GLN A 36 5.29 -10.59 8.00
C GLN A 36 5.33 -12.04 8.48
N ARG A 37 4.63 -12.34 9.57
CA ARG A 37 4.55 -13.70 10.12
C ARG A 37 3.76 -14.67 9.23
N ALA A 38 2.81 -14.16 8.45
CA ALA A 38 2.10 -14.95 7.45
C ALA A 38 2.95 -15.27 6.21
N GLY A 39 4.15 -14.69 6.09
CA GLY A 39 5.11 -14.99 5.02
C GLY A 39 5.05 -14.05 3.82
N PHE A 40 4.29 -12.95 3.88
CA PHE A 40 4.32 -11.92 2.84
C PHE A 40 5.71 -11.30 2.71
N LYS A 41 6.09 -10.94 1.48
CA LYS A 41 7.38 -10.30 1.19
C LYS A 41 7.30 -8.80 0.99
N ALA A 42 6.10 -8.24 0.88
CA ALA A 42 5.84 -6.82 0.79
C ALA A 42 4.45 -6.49 1.37
N ILE A 43 4.30 -5.25 1.84
CA ILE A 43 3.08 -4.75 2.46
C ILE A 43 2.69 -3.40 1.86
N TYR A 44 1.46 -2.98 2.11
CA TYR A 44 0.87 -1.77 1.54
C TYR A 44 0.20 -0.89 2.59
N LEU A 45 0.39 0.43 2.46
CA LEU A 45 -0.39 1.44 3.17
C LEU A 45 -1.38 2.10 2.20
N SER A 46 -2.66 1.78 2.38
CA SER A 46 -3.75 2.34 1.58
C SER A 46 -4.11 3.77 2.01
N GLY A 47 -4.26 4.70 1.07
CA GLY A 47 -4.72 6.07 1.35
C GLY A 47 -6.14 6.07 1.91
N GLY A 48 -7.04 5.30 1.29
CA GLY A 48 -8.38 5.05 1.82
C GLY A 48 -8.39 4.32 3.17
N GLY A 49 -7.37 3.52 3.46
CA GLY A 49 -7.15 2.91 4.77
C GLY A 49 -6.77 3.95 5.84
N VAL A 50 -5.85 4.87 5.54
CA VAL A 50 -5.52 5.98 6.44
C VAL A 50 -6.75 6.86 6.70
N ALA A 51 -7.47 7.24 5.64
CA ALA A 51 -8.69 8.04 5.76
C ALA A 51 -9.74 7.37 6.65
N ALA A 52 -10.15 6.14 6.31
CA ALA A 52 -11.26 5.48 6.99
C ALA A 52 -10.88 4.83 8.32
N GLY A 53 -9.68 4.25 8.40
CA GLY A 53 -9.21 3.51 9.58
C GLY A 53 -8.54 4.41 10.61
N SER A 54 -7.56 5.22 10.20
CA SER A 54 -6.80 6.06 11.12
C SER A 54 -7.55 7.33 11.52
N LEU A 55 -8.33 7.91 10.60
CA LEU A 55 -9.03 9.19 10.83
C LEU A 55 -10.55 9.07 10.92
N GLY A 56 -11.16 7.97 10.48
CA GLY A 56 -12.62 7.81 10.48
C GLY A 56 -13.35 8.72 9.48
N VAL A 57 -12.67 9.17 8.41
CA VAL A 57 -13.23 10.08 7.39
C VAL A 57 -13.28 9.38 6.02
N PRO A 58 -14.15 9.84 5.09
CA PRO A 58 -14.20 9.26 3.76
C PRO A 58 -12.95 9.58 2.93
N ASP A 59 -12.62 8.66 2.02
CA ASP A 59 -11.49 8.79 1.08
C ASP A 59 -11.80 9.77 -0.07
N LEU A 60 -11.76 11.07 0.24
CA LEU A 60 -12.12 12.18 -0.65
C LEU A 60 -11.05 13.29 -0.63
N GLY A 61 -9.77 12.92 -0.48
CA GLY A 61 -8.66 13.88 -0.43
C GLY A 61 -8.63 14.74 0.84
N ILE A 62 -9.22 14.25 1.94
CA ILE A 62 -9.22 14.94 3.25
C ILE A 62 -7.88 14.73 3.98
N THR A 63 -7.27 13.58 3.78
CA THR A 63 -5.99 13.20 4.39
C THR A 63 -4.85 14.08 3.89
N GLY A 64 -3.98 14.50 4.81
CA GLY A 64 -2.74 15.19 4.48
C GLY A 64 -1.53 14.26 4.45
N LEU A 65 -0.40 14.80 3.99
CA LEU A 65 0.88 14.09 3.97
C LEU A 65 1.28 13.59 5.38
N ASP A 66 1.10 14.41 6.41
CA ASP A 66 1.54 14.07 7.77
C ASP A 66 0.73 12.93 8.41
N ASP A 67 -0.54 12.76 8.01
CA ASP A 67 -1.37 11.61 8.42
C ASP A 67 -0.76 10.31 7.90
N VAL A 68 -0.41 10.29 6.60
CA VAL A 68 0.21 9.13 5.95
C VAL A 68 1.60 8.87 6.52
N LEU A 69 2.44 9.90 6.67
CA LEU A 69 3.80 9.75 7.22
C LEU A 69 3.81 9.21 8.64
N THR A 70 2.80 9.57 9.46
CA THR A 70 2.66 9.03 10.80
C THR A 70 2.50 7.51 10.79
N ASP A 71 1.67 6.99 9.89
CA ASP A 71 1.42 5.55 9.79
C ASP A 71 2.56 4.82 9.07
N VAL A 72 3.20 5.43 8.05
CA VAL A 72 4.45 4.91 7.45
C VAL A 72 5.48 4.66 8.55
N ARG A 73 5.78 5.68 9.36
CA ARG A 73 6.78 5.57 10.43
C ARG A 73 6.42 4.49 11.44
N ARG A 74 5.16 4.45 11.89
CA ARG A 74 4.71 3.42 12.84
C ARG A 74 4.95 2.00 12.32
N ILE A 75 4.70 1.77 11.03
CA ILE A 75 4.87 0.46 10.39
C ILE A 75 6.35 0.14 10.21
N THR A 76 7.13 1.04 9.61
CA THR A 76 8.53 0.80 9.23
C THR A 76 9.49 0.82 10.41
N ASP A 77 9.13 1.44 11.54
CA ASP A 77 9.92 1.41 12.78
C ASP A 77 10.02 -0.01 13.39
N VAL A 78 9.06 -0.90 13.08
CA VAL A 78 8.96 -2.23 13.71
C VAL A 78 8.86 -3.41 12.74
N CYS A 79 8.49 -3.17 11.49
CA CYS A 79 8.36 -4.20 10.46
C CYS A 79 9.44 -4.02 9.38
N ASP A 80 10.18 -5.09 9.10
CA ASP A 80 11.28 -5.07 8.13
C ASP A 80 10.82 -5.26 6.67
N LEU A 81 9.55 -5.60 6.44
CA LEU A 81 9.03 -5.75 5.08
C LEU A 81 9.02 -4.41 4.34
N PRO A 82 9.34 -4.40 3.03
CA PRO A 82 9.22 -3.21 2.21
C PRO A 82 7.76 -2.76 2.08
N LEU A 83 7.50 -1.48 2.36
CA LEU A 83 6.19 -0.86 2.34
C LEU A 83 5.96 -0.06 1.04
N LEU A 84 4.94 -0.42 0.27
CA LEU A 84 4.37 0.39 -0.81
C LEU A 84 3.32 1.34 -0.22
N VAL A 85 3.36 2.62 -0.61
CA VAL A 85 2.50 3.67 -0.04
C VAL A 85 1.66 4.35 -1.12
N ASP A 86 0.38 4.52 -0.84
CA ASP A 86 -0.52 5.41 -1.58
C ASP A 86 -0.26 6.87 -1.21
N VAL A 87 0.05 7.71 -2.19
CA VAL A 87 0.26 9.15 -1.95
C VAL A 87 -0.73 10.04 -2.69
N ASP A 88 -1.84 9.48 -3.14
CA ASP A 88 -2.84 10.18 -3.96
C ASP A 88 -2.15 10.90 -5.14
N THR A 89 -2.33 12.22 -5.22
CA THR A 89 -1.77 13.11 -6.26
C THR A 89 -0.44 13.77 -5.84
N GLY A 90 0.15 13.36 -4.72
CA GLY A 90 1.42 13.89 -4.20
C GLY A 90 1.29 14.99 -3.13
N PHE A 91 0.10 15.14 -2.54
CA PHE A 91 -0.21 16.07 -1.43
C PHE A 91 0.11 17.55 -1.68
N GLY A 92 -0.20 18.03 -2.88
CA GLY A 92 -0.24 19.45 -3.22
C GLY A 92 -0.20 19.69 -4.73
N ALA A 93 -0.44 20.93 -5.13
CA ALA A 93 -0.67 21.29 -6.54
C ALA A 93 0.62 21.53 -7.37
N SER A 94 1.80 21.55 -6.73
CA SER A 94 3.06 21.89 -7.41
C SER A 94 4.08 20.75 -7.37
N ALA A 95 5.03 20.78 -8.31
CA ALA A 95 6.18 19.87 -8.31
C ALA A 95 6.97 19.90 -6.99
N PHE A 96 6.99 21.02 -6.27
CA PHE A 96 7.65 21.13 -4.97
C PHE A 96 6.94 20.31 -3.88
N ASN A 97 5.61 20.19 -3.96
CA ASN A 97 4.85 19.33 -3.05
C ASN A 97 5.16 17.86 -3.32
N VAL A 98 5.14 17.45 -4.60
CA VAL A 98 5.53 16.10 -5.01
C VAL A 98 6.93 15.77 -4.52
N ALA A 99 7.91 16.67 -4.73
CA ALA A 99 9.28 16.47 -4.30
C ALA A 99 9.41 16.32 -2.77
N ARG A 100 8.68 17.14 -1.99
CA ARG A 100 8.64 17.01 -0.52
C ARG A 100 8.05 15.66 -0.11
N THR A 101 6.99 15.20 -0.78
CA THR A 101 6.34 13.91 -0.53
C THR A 101 7.34 12.77 -0.75
N VAL A 102 8.01 12.71 -1.90
CA VAL A 102 9.02 11.65 -2.20
C VAL A 102 10.10 11.60 -1.13
N LYS A 103 10.75 12.74 -0.85
CA LYS A 103 11.84 12.81 0.13
C LYS A 103 11.39 12.41 1.52
N SER A 104 10.16 12.75 1.90
CA SER A 104 9.60 12.37 3.19
C SER A 104 9.33 10.86 3.26
N MET A 105 8.71 10.27 2.23
CA MET A 105 8.45 8.83 2.17
C MET A 105 9.75 8.02 2.33
N ILE A 106 10.80 8.38 1.58
CA ILE A 106 12.11 7.74 1.68
C ILE A 106 12.67 7.90 3.10
N LYS A 107 12.64 9.11 3.67
CA LYS A 107 13.16 9.40 5.01
C LYS A 107 12.47 8.57 6.11
N PHE A 108 11.16 8.34 5.98
CA PHE A 108 10.38 7.55 6.95
C PHE A 108 10.38 6.04 6.64
N GLY A 109 11.17 5.59 5.67
CA GLY A 109 11.47 4.18 5.45
C GLY A 109 10.50 3.46 4.50
N ALA A 110 9.66 4.18 3.75
CA ALA A 110 8.88 3.58 2.68
C ALA A 110 9.82 3.01 1.60
N ALA A 111 9.41 1.93 0.95
CA ALA A 111 10.18 1.27 -0.11
C ALA A 111 9.72 1.69 -1.51
N ALA A 112 8.43 1.97 -1.63
CA ALA A 112 7.79 2.33 -2.88
C ALA A 112 6.63 3.29 -2.60
N MET A 113 6.28 4.09 -3.60
CA MET A 113 5.03 4.86 -3.61
C MET A 113 4.34 4.73 -4.96
N HIS A 114 3.02 4.89 -4.99
CA HIS A 114 2.30 5.19 -6.21
C HIS A 114 1.64 6.56 -6.15
N ILE A 115 1.66 7.28 -7.28
CA ILE A 115 1.05 8.60 -7.48
C ILE A 115 0.10 8.52 -8.67
N GLU A 116 -1.05 9.20 -8.61
CA GLU A 116 -2.13 9.05 -9.57
C GLU A 116 -2.44 10.29 -10.42
N ASP A 117 -3.10 10.06 -11.55
CA ASP A 117 -3.49 11.07 -12.54
C ASP A 117 -4.83 11.74 -12.28
N GLN A 118 -5.41 11.58 -11.08
CA GLN A 118 -6.63 12.30 -10.71
C GLN A 118 -6.38 13.80 -10.47
N VAL A 119 -7.45 14.60 -10.58
CA VAL A 119 -7.47 15.98 -10.06
C VAL A 119 -7.37 15.98 -8.52
N GLY A 120 -6.98 17.11 -7.91
CA GLY A 120 -6.68 17.18 -6.48
C GLY A 120 -7.82 16.73 -5.53
N ALA A 121 -9.08 16.95 -5.91
CA ALA A 121 -10.26 16.41 -5.21
C ALA A 121 -10.54 14.96 -5.67
N LYS A 122 -9.57 14.08 -5.45
CA LYS A 122 -9.59 12.68 -5.90
C LYS A 122 -10.72 11.88 -5.27
N ARG A 123 -11.09 10.78 -5.93
CA ARG A 123 -12.08 9.80 -5.46
C ARG A 123 -11.50 8.39 -5.51
N CYS A 124 -12.11 7.48 -4.77
CA CYS A 124 -11.81 6.05 -4.90
C CYS A 124 -11.95 5.58 -6.36
N GLY A 125 -10.96 4.84 -6.87
CA GLY A 125 -10.88 4.36 -8.26
C GLY A 125 -12.06 3.50 -8.74
N HIS A 126 -12.83 2.90 -7.83
CA HIS A 126 -14.02 2.10 -8.17
C HIS A 126 -15.34 2.89 -8.08
N ARG A 127 -15.30 4.23 -7.89
CA ARG A 127 -16.49 5.09 -7.87
C ARG A 127 -16.67 5.88 -9.17
N PRO A 128 -17.90 6.22 -9.57
CA PRO A 128 -18.16 7.06 -10.73
C PRO A 128 -17.80 8.55 -10.49
N GLY A 129 -17.66 9.30 -11.59
CA GLY A 129 -17.41 10.74 -11.58
C GLY A 129 -15.99 11.10 -11.15
N LYS A 130 -15.01 10.31 -11.58
CA LYS A 130 -13.58 10.62 -11.46
C LYS A 130 -13.19 11.60 -12.55
N GLU A 131 -12.33 12.54 -12.20
CA GLU A 131 -11.72 13.48 -13.13
C GLU A 131 -10.22 13.27 -13.09
N ILE A 132 -9.61 13.20 -14.26
CA ILE A 132 -8.18 13.03 -14.43
C ILE A 132 -7.58 14.25 -15.11
N VAL A 133 -6.31 14.48 -14.81
CA VAL A 133 -5.54 15.56 -15.42
C VAL A 133 -5.08 15.20 -16.82
N SER A 134 -4.55 16.19 -17.53
CA SER A 134 -3.93 15.93 -18.83
C SER A 134 -2.77 14.94 -18.69
N GLN A 135 -2.49 14.17 -19.74
CA GLN A 135 -1.32 13.28 -19.77
C GLN A 135 -0.03 14.03 -19.45
N GLN A 136 0.13 15.25 -19.98
CA GLN A 136 1.33 16.06 -19.74
C GLN A 136 1.48 16.44 -18.26
N GLU A 137 0.39 16.80 -17.58
CA GLU A 137 0.45 17.10 -16.15
C GLU A 137 0.87 15.89 -15.32
N MET A 138 0.34 14.70 -15.64
CA MET A 138 0.78 13.47 -14.96
C MET A 138 2.26 13.16 -15.24
N VAL A 139 2.71 13.33 -16.48
CA VAL A 139 4.14 13.21 -16.85
C VAL A 139 5.01 14.16 -16.02
N ASP A 140 4.56 15.40 -15.80
CA ASP A 140 5.29 16.39 -15.01
C ASP A 140 5.35 16.00 -13.52
N ARG A 141 4.27 15.41 -12.98
CA ARG A 141 4.28 14.82 -11.62
C ARG A 141 5.30 13.69 -11.50
N ILE A 142 5.35 12.77 -12.49
CA ILE A 142 6.31 11.68 -12.50
C ILE A 142 7.74 12.20 -12.57
N LYS A 143 8.03 13.15 -13.47
CA LYS A 143 9.36 13.77 -13.57
C LYS A 143 9.79 14.42 -12.26
N ALA A 144 8.90 15.17 -11.60
CA ALA A 144 9.18 15.79 -10.31
C ALA A 144 9.44 14.74 -9.21
N ALA A 145 8.70 13.63 -9.23
CA ALA A 145 8.88 12.55 -8.27
C ALA A 145 10.23 11.84 -8.48
N VAL A 146 10.59 11.54 -9.73
CA VAL A 146 11.84 10.88 -10.11
C VAL A 146 13.05 11.77 -9.76
N ASP A 147 13.01 13.05 -10.10
CA ASP A 147 14.08 14.02 -9.77
C ASP A 147 14.28 14.16 -8.25
N ALA A 148 13.21 14.07 -7.47
CA ALA A 148 13.27 14.20 -6.01
C ALA A 148 13.80 12.97 -5.27
N ARG A 149 14.01 11.84 -5.98
CA ARG A 149 14.47 10.57 -5.41
C ARG A 149 15.85 10.73 -4.77
N THR A 150 15.97 10.37 -3.50
CA THR A 150 17.25 10.41 -2.75
C THR A 150 17.87 9.03 -2.50
N ASP A 151 17.19 7.97 -2.95
CA ASP A 151 17.63 6.58 -2.95
C ASP A 151 17.23 5.97 -4.29
N ASP A 152 18.20 5.66 -5.15
CA ASP A 152 17.97 5.17 -6.52
C ASP A 152 17.08 3.91 -6.57
N SER A 153 17.13 3.11 -5.49
CA SER A 153 16.35 1.88 -5.38
C SER A 153 14.88 2.12 -5.01
N PHE A 154 14.53 3.29 -4.48
CA PHE A 154 13.13 3.63 -4.16
C PHE A 154 12.27 3.59 -5.41
N VAL A 155 11.09 2.96 -5.32
CA VAL A 155 10.22 2.71 -6.48
C VAL A 155 9.15 3.78 -6.58
N ILE A 156 9.01 4.36 -7.78
CA ILE A 156 7.94 5.29 -8.12
C ILE A 156 7.02 4.60 -9.13
N MET A 157 5.81 4.30 -8.71
CA MET A 157 4.79 3.67 -9.52
C MET A 157 3.77 4.71 -10.02
N ALA A 158 3.47 4.69 -11.31
CA ALA A 158 2.43 5.55 -11.88
C ALA A 158 1.08 4.82 -11.83
N ARG A 159 0.11 5.39 -11.15
CA ARG A 159 -1.28 4.92 -11.18
C ARG A 159 -2.08 5.72 -12.21
N THR A 160 -2.91 5.03 -12.99
CA THR A 160 -3.85 5.69 -13.91
C THR A 160 -5.28 5.23 -13.67
N ASP A 161 -6.18 6.20 -13.56
CA ASP A 161 -7.63 6.00 -13.44
C ASP A 161 -8.36 6.16 -14.80
N ALA A 162 -7.60 6.36 -15.89
CA ALA A 162 -8.10 6.72 -17.21
C ALA A 162 -8.96 5.66 -17.88
N LEU A 163 -8.82 4.38 -17.55
CA LEU A 163 -9.61 3.32 -18.18
C LEU A 163 -11.12 3.57 -18.06
N ALA A 164 -11.57 3.97 -16.87
CA ALA A 164 -12.99 4.21 -16.60
C ALA A 164 -13.50 5.57 -17.11
N VAL A 165 -12.60 6.45 -17.54
CA VAL A 165 -12.91 7.85 -17.94
C VAL A 165 -12.78 8.03 -19.45
N GLU A 166 -11.66 7.60 -20.02
CA GLU A 166 -11.25 7.84 -21.41
C GLU A 166 -11.09 6.53 -22.22
N GLY A 167 -11.21 5.36 -21.58
CA GLY A 167 -11.11 4.05 -22.24
C GLY A 167 -9.70 3.46 -22.28
N LEU A 168 -9.59 2.25 -22.84
CA LEU A 168 -8.40 1.41 -22.76
C LEU A 168 -7.18 2.01 -23.48
N GLU A 169 -7.32 2.47 -24.72
CA GLU A 169 -6.17 3.02 -25.48
C GLU A 169 -5.58 4.26 -24.81
N SER A 170 -6.42 5.18 -24.30
CA SER A 170 -5.92 6.34 -23.55
C SER A 170 -5.15 5.92 -22.29
N ALA A 171 -5.66 4.93 -21.55
CA ALA A 171 -4.99 4.42 -20.37
C ALA A 171 -3.63 3.75 -20.71
N LEU A 172 -3.55 3.03 -21.84
CA LEU A 172 -2.31 2.44 -22.35
C LEU A 172 -1.28 3.51 -22.74
N ASP A 173 -1.71 4.55 -23.47
CA ASP A 173 -0.85 5.66 -23.89
C ASP A 173 -0.33 6.47 -22.69
N ARG A 174 -1.20 6.77 -21.71
CA ARG A 174 -0.84 7.47 -20.47
C ARG A 174 0.16 6.66 -19.65
N ALA A 175 -0.06 5.35 -19.50
CA ALA A 175 0.85 4.48 -18.78
C ALA A 175 2.23 4.42 -19.45
N ALA A 176 2.28 4.28 -20.78
CA ALA A 176 3.53 4.29 -21.53
C ALA A 176 4.29 5.62 -21.36
N ALA A 177 3.58 6.76 -21.46
CA ALA A 177 4.18 8.08 -21.26
C ALA A 177 4.73 8.27 -19.83
N CYS A 178 4.09 7.68 -18.82
CA CYS A 178 4.61 7.71 -17.45
C CYS A 178 5.90 6.88 -17.29
N ILE A 179 5.99 5.72 -17.96
CA ILE A 179 7.23 4.94 -18.01
C ILE A 179 8.34 5.72 -18.72
N GLU A 180 8.05 6.34 -19.87
CA GLU A 180 9.00 7.20 -20.58
C GLU A 180 9.47 8.39 -19.72
N ALA A 181 8.60 8.90 -18.84
CA ALA A 181 8.91 9.96 -17.88
C ALA A 181 9.75 9.50 -16.67
N GLY A 182 9.94 8.19 -16.50
CA GLY A 182 10.80 7.59 -15.46
C GLY A 182 10.06 6.84 -14.35
N ALA A 183 8.75 6.59 -14.47
CA ALA A 183 8.08 5.67 -13.55
C ALA A 183 8.68 4.26 -13.67
N ASP A 184 8.85 3.58 -12.55
CA ASP A 184 9.44 2.24 -12.49
C ASP A 184 8.41 1.12 -12.76
N MET A 185 7.15 1.38 -12.45
CA MET A 185 6.04 0.42 -12.49
C MET A 185 4.72 1.12 -12.80
N VAL A 186 3.69 0.37 -13.20
CA VAL A 186 2.35 0.90 -13.49
C VAL A 186 1.28 0.22 -12.65
N PHE A 187 0.31 1.00 -12.20
CA PHE A 187 -0.93 0.55 -11.59
C PHE A 187 -2.13 1.03 -12.43
N PRO A 188 -2.60 0.21 -13.39
CA PRO A 188 -3.82 0.50 -14.13
C PRO A 188 -5.06 0.13 -13.29
N GLU A 189 -5.85 1.14 -12.92
CA GLU A 189 -7.00 0.96 -12.05
C GLU A 189 -8.24 0.47 -12.80
N ALA A 190 -9.12 -0.27 -12.08
CA ALA A 190 -10.44 -0.70 -12.55
C ALA A 190 -10.45 -1.61 -13.80
N ILE A 191 -9.41 -2.42 -14.01
CA ILE A 191 -9.41 -3.47 -15.03
C ILE A 191 -10.45 -4.55 -14.68
N THR A 192 -11.22 -4.99 -15.68
CA THR A 192 -12.29 -5.99 -15.52
C THR A 192 -12.00 -7.32 -16.21
N GLU A 193 -11.01 -7.38 -17.11
CA GLU A 193 -10.69 -8.56 -17.91
C GLU A 193 -9.18 -8.84 -17.90
N LEU A 194 -8.78 -10.11 -17.85
CA LEU A 194 -7.37 -10.52 -17.84
C LEU A 194 -6.60 -10.09 -19.10
N GLU A 195 -7.24 -10.09 -20.26
CA GLU A 195 -6.61 -9.67 -21.52
C GLU A 195 -6.19 -8.20 -21.50
N MET A 196 -6.88 -7.35 -20.75
CA MET A 196 -6.47 -5.95 -20.58
C MET A 196 -5.12 -5.84 -19.86
N TYR A 197 -4.88 -6.66 -18.82
CA TYR A 197 -3.57 -6.70 -18.16
C TYR A 197 -2.45 -7.10 -19.13
N LYS A 198 -2.68 -8.09 -20.01
CA LYS A 198 -1.72 -8.46 -21.05
C LYS A 198 -1.42 -7.31 -22.01
N LEU A 199 -2.44 -6.56 -22.42
CA LEU A 199 -2.27 -5.39 -23.26
C LEU A 199 -1.40 -4.33 -22.57
N PHE A 200 -1.66 -4.04 -21.29
CA PHE A 200 -0.78 -3.18 -20.50
C PHE A 200 0.65 -3.73 -20.46
N ALA A 201 0.85 -5.01 -20.13
CA ALA A 201 2.17 -5.64 -20.01
C ALA A 201 2.98 -5.50 -21.29
N SER A 202 2.34 -5.78 -22.43
CA SER A 202 2.94 -5.65 -23.75
C SER A 202 3.31 -4.21 -24.13
N ARG A 203 2.49 -3.23 -23.73
CA ARG A 203 2.66 -1.81 -24.06
C ARG A 203 3.75 -1.16 -23.22
N VAL A 204 3.70 -1.33 -21.90
CA VAL A 204 4.57 -0.57 -20.97
C VAL A 204 5.91 -1.24 -20.73
N LYS A 205 6.00 -2.57 -20.91
CA LYS A 205 7.23 -3.37 -20.69
C LYS A 205 7.89 -3.11 -19.32
N ALA A 206 7.06 -2.87 -18.32
CA ALA A 206 7.43 -2.61 -16.92
C ALA A 206 6.48 -3.41 -16.00
N PRO A 207 6.85 -3.68 -14.73
CA PRO A 207 5.99 -4.39 -13.80
C PRO A 207 4.62 -3.71 -13.64
N ILE A 208 3.56 -4.50 -13.69
CA ILE A 208 2.18 -4.05 -13.50
C ILE A 208 1.61 -4.61 -12.21
N LEU A 209 0.91 -3.76 -11.47
CA LEU A 209 0.15 -4.11 -10.28
C LEU A 209 -1.33 -4.26 -10.60
N ALA A 210 -1.91 -5.41 -10.23
CA ALA A 210 -3.34 -5.66 -10.27
C ALA A 210 -3.97 -5.41 -8.90
N ASN A 211 -4.95 -4.51 -8.83
CA ASN A 211 -5.67 -4.22 -7.59
C ASN A 211 -6.89 -5.14 -7.44
N ILE A 212 -6.78 -6.13 -6.54
CA ILE A 212 -7.81 -7.13 -6.26
C ILE A 212 -8.51 -6.75 -4.96
N THR A 213 -9.16 -5.60 -4.97
CA THR A 213 -10.00 -5.12 -3.85
C THR A 213 -11.40 -5.70 -3.93
N GLU A 214 -12.02 -5.96 -2.79
CA GLU A 214 -13.37 -6.49 -2.72
C GLU A 214 -14.42 -5.40 -2.96
N PHE A 215 -15.59 -5.83 -3.44
CA PHE A 215 -16.76 -4.97 -3.66
C PHE A 215 -16.51 -3.83 -4.67
N GLY A 216 -15.55 -4.02 -5.57
CA GLY A 216 -15.29 -3.15 -6.72
C GLY A 216 -15.81 -3.75 -8.04
N SER A 217 -15.36 -3.15 -9.15
CA SER A 217 -15.69 -3.61 -10.51
C SER A 217 -14.81 -4.76 -11.00
N THR A 218 -13.60 -4.88 -10.45
CA THR A 218 -12.61 -5.90 -10.83
C THR A 218 -13.00 -7.26 -10.25
N PRO A 219 -13.05 -8.33 -11.05
CA PRO A 219 -13.21 -9.69 -10.53
C PRO A 219 -12.09 -10.09 -9.56
N LEU A 220 -12.39 -10.99 -8.63
CA LEU A 220 -11.42 -11.49 -7.66
C LEU A 220 -10.49 -12.54 -8.29
N PHE A 221 -9.64 -12.09 -9.22
CA PHE A 221 -8.69 -12.95 -9.91
C PHE A 221 -7.69 -13.59 -8.94
N THR A 222 -7.35 -14.84 -9.21
CA THR A 222 -6.32 -15.61 -8.51
C THR A 222 -4.92 -15.19 -8.96
N THR A 223 -3.90 -15.53 -8.17
CA THR A 223 -2.50 -15.33 -8.55
C THR A 223 -2.12 -16.09 -9.82
N ASP A 224 -2.69 -17.27 -10.06
CA ASP A 224 -2.45 -18.06 -11.29
C ASP A 224 -3.06 -17.40 -12.53
N GLU A 225 -4.29 -16.88 -12.43
CA GLU A 225 -4.93 -16.12 -13.50
C GLU A 225 -4.13 -14.85 -13.83
N LEU A 226 -3.72 -14.10 -12.81
CA LEU A 226 -2.93 -12.87 -12.98
C LEU A 226 -1.54 -13.16 -13.54
N LYS A 227 -0.91 -14.27 -13.12
CA LYS A 227 0.35 -14.74 -13.69
C LYS A 227 0.22 -15.04 -15.19
N SER A 228 -0.88 -15.67 -15.60
CA SER A 228 -1.16 -15.95 -17.02
C SER A 228 -1.36 -14.68 -17.85
N ALA A 229 -1.63 -13.55 -17.19
CA ALA A 229 -1.80 -12.23 -17.78
C ALA A 229 -0.56 -11.32 -17.62
N GLU A 230 0.59 -11.88 -17.24
CA GLU A 230 1.87 -11.16 -17.09
C GLU A 230 1.84 -10.03 -16.04
N VAL A 231 0.93 -10.14 -15.07
CA VAL A 231 0.90 -9.24 -13.91
C VAL A 231 2.09 -9.57 -13.00
N ALA A 232 2.78 -8.53 -12.53
CA ALA A 232 3.96 -8.68 -11.69
C ALA A 232 3.65 -8.57 -10.19
N LEU A 233 2.61 -7.83 -9.80
CA LEU A 233 2.18 -7.66 -8.41
C LEU A 233 0.66 -7.80 -8.27
N VAL A 234 0.20 -8.41 -7.18
CA VAL A 234 -1.22 -8.45 -6.79
C VAL A 234 -1.39 -7.69 -5.48
N LEU A 235 -2.25 -6.68 -5.50
CA LEU A 235 -2.54 -5.85 -4.34
C LEU A 235 -3.88 -6.26 -3.70
N TYR A 236 -3.85 -6.49 -2.39
CA TYR A 236 -5.02 -6.72 -1.54
C TYR A 236 -5.15 -5.56 -0.54
N PRO A 237 -5.69 -4.39 -0.94
CA PRO A 237 -5.39 -3.13 -0.26
C PRO A 237 -6.09 -2.98 1.10
N LEU A 238 -7.25 -3.58 1.30
CA LEU A 238 -8.09 -3.39 2.50
C LEU A 238 -8.70 -4.70 3.04
N SER A 239 -8.33 -5.86 2.52
CA SER A 239 -8.96 -7.15 2.86
C SER A 239 -8.96 -7.43 4.36
N ALA A 240 -7.80 -7.31 5.02
CA ALA A 240 -7.68 -7.48 6.47
C ALA A 240 -8.43 -6.39 7.25
N PHE A 241 -8.42 -5.15 6.77
CA PHE A 241 -9.14 -4.02 7.38
C PHE A 241 -10.66 -4.23 7.36
N ARG A 242 -11.22 -4.73 6.25
CA ARG A 242 -12.65 -5.05 6.17
C ARG A 242 -13.02 -6.15 7.18
N ALA A 243 -12.22 -7.20 7.26
CA ALA A 243 -12.44 -8.31 8.19
C ALA A 243 -12.35 -7.85 9.66
N MET A 244 -11.33 -7.07 10.02
CA MET A 244 -11.15 -6.60 11.40
C MET A 244 -12.32 -5.70 11.84
N ASN A 245 -12.83 -4.85 10.95
CA ASN A 245 -13.96 -3.98 11.24
C ASN A 245 -15.22 -4.79 11.53
N LYS A 246 -15.47 -5.85 10.74
CA LYS A 246 -16.62 -6.71 10.96
C LYS A 246 -16.54 -7.47 12.28
N ALA A 247 -15.36 -7.96 12.63
CA ALA A 247 -15.12 -8.64 13.91
C ALA A 247 -15.30 -7.68 15.09
N ALA A 248 -14.77 -6.46 15.01
CA ALA A 248 -14.94 -5.44 16.04
C ALA A 248 -16.41 -5.04 16.22
N GLU A 249 -17.15 -4.83 15.12
CA GLU A 249 -18.60 -4.53 15.15
C GLU A 249 -19.41 -5.63 15.86
N ASN A 250 -19.08 -6.90 15.59
CA ASN A 250 -19.68 -8.05 16.27
C ASN A 250 -19.45 -8.00 17.79
N VAL A 251 -18.22 -7.74 18.23
CA VAL A 251 -17.88 -7.64 19.65
C VAL A 251 -18.61 -6.47 20.32
N TYR A 252 -18.61 -5.28 19.71
CA TYR A 252 -19.32 -4.12 20.26
C TYR A 252 -20.82 -4.38 20.39
N THR A 253 -21.42 -5.00 19.38
CA THR A 253 -22.85 -5.33 19.38
C THR A 253 -23.18 -6.38 20.44
N ALA A 254 -22.37 -7.44 20.55
CA ALA A 254 -22.56 -8.48 21.56
C ALA A 254 -22.45 -7.92 22.99
N ILE A 255 -21.41 -7.11 23.28
CA ILE A 255 -21.25 -6.45 24.58
C ILE A 255 -22.44 -5.55 24.89
N ARG A 256 -22.91 -4.77 23.91
CA ARG A 256 -24.01 -3.82 24.11
C ARG A 256 -25.35 -4.54 24.33
N ARG A 257 -25.59 -5.65 23.62
CA ARG A 257 -26.81 -6.45 23.70
C ARG A 257 -26.87 -7.31 24.97
N ASP A 258 -25.77 -7.99 25.29
CA ASP A 258 -25.75 -9.04 26.33
C ASP A 258 -25.22 -8.53 27.68
N GLY A 259 -24.64 -7.32 27.72
CA GLY A 259 -23.96 -6.78 28.90
C GLY A 259 -22.64 -7.49 29.22
N THR A 260 -22.15 -8.38 28.33
CA THR A 260 -20.91 -9.15 28.50
C THR A 260 -20.41 -9.68 27.15
N GLN A 261 -19.09 -9.91 27.03
CA GLN A 261 -18.44 -10.48 25.84
C GLN A 261 -18.36 -12.02 25.84
N LYS A 262 -18.91 -12.71 26.86
CA LYS A 262 -18.73 -14.17 27.05
C LYS A 262 -18.99 -15.00 25.79
N ASN A 263 -19.99 -14.64 25.00
CA ASN A 263 -20.43 -15.39 23.82
C ASN A 263 -19.62 -15.10 22.54
N VAL A 264 -18.58 -14.26 22.63
CA VAL A 264 -17.73 -13.88 21.48
C VAL A 264 -16.24 -13.96 21.80
N VAL A 265 -15.85 -14.62 22.90
CA VAL A 265 -14.44 -14.76 23.30
C VAL A 265 -13.67 -15.66 22.31
N ASP A 266 -14.34 -16.67 21.76
CA ASP A 266 -13.79 -17.61 20.77
C ASP A 266 -13.48 -16.96 19.42
N THR A 267 -13.98 -15.76 19.15
CA THR A 267 -13.64 -14.97 17.95
C THR A 267 -12.46 -14.03 18.16
N MET A 268 -11.83 -14.02 19.34
CA MET A 268 -10.76 -13.08 19.67
C MET A 268 -9.38 -13.72 19.54
N GLN A 269 -8.39 -12.93 19.14
CA GLN A 269 -6.99 -13.29 19.34
C GLN A 269 -6.72 -13.41 20.84
N THR A 270 -6.12 -14.52 21.25
CA THR A 270 -5.72 -14.77 22.64
C THR A 270 -4.55 -13.87 23.04
N ARG A 271 -4.37 -13.69 24.37
CA ARG A 271 -3.23 -12.92 24.89
C ARG A 271 -1.88 -13.50 24.49
N MET A 272 -1.75 -14.83 24.51
CA MET A 272 -0.48 -15.49 24.17
C MET A 272 -0.15 -15.36 22.69
N GLU A 273 -1.16 -15.46 21.82
CA GLU A 273 -0.96 -15.15 20.40
C GLU A 273 -0.46 -13.72 20.24
N LEU A 274 -1.15 -12.72 20.83
CA LEU A 274 -0.73 -11.32 20.75
C LEU A 274 0.73 -11.13 21.18
N TYR A 275 1.14 -11.70 22.31
CA TYR A 275 2.52 -11.59 22.83
C TYR A 275 3.55 -12.16 21.88
N GLU A 276 3.24 -13.30 21.26
CA GLU A 276 4.08 -13.92 20.25
C GLU A 276 4.20 -13.05 18.99
N ARG A 277 3.14 -12.31 18.62
CA ARG A 277 3.15 -11.45 17.41
C ARG A 277 3.92 -10.15 17.56
N ILE A 278 4.20 -9.72 18.80
CA ILE A 278 4.89 -8.44 19.09
C ILE A 278 6.22 -8.65 19.81
N ASP A 279 6.74 -9.88 19.82
CA ASP A 279 7.98 -10.27 20.48
C ASP A 279 8.05 -9.85 21.97
N TYR A 280 6.92 -9.91 22.68
CA TYR A 280 6.79 -9.37 24.04
C TYR A 280 7.88 -9.90 24.99
N HIS A 281 8.08 -11.22 24.99
CA HIS A 281 9.05 -11.86 25.87
C HIS A 281 10.51 -11.54 25.51
N ALA A 282 10.81 -11.17 24.26
CA ALA A 282 12.16 -10.75 23.88
C ALA A 282 12.51 -9.40 24.54
N PHE A 283 11.55 -8.49 24.66
CA PHE A 283 11.74 -7.22 25.38
C PHE A 283 11.92 -7.45 26.88
N GLU A 284 11.11 -8.32 27.48
CA GLU A 284 11.21 -8.70 28.89
C GLU A 284 12.59 -9.29 29.23
N GLN A 285 13.04 -10.27 28.43
CA GLN A 285 14.37 -10.87 28.59
C GLN A 285 15.51 -9.86 28.41
N LYS A 286 15.36 -8.92 27.46
CA LYS A 286 16.37 -7.87 27.23
C LYS A 286 16.46 -6.91 28.41
N LEU A 287 15.33 -6.58 29.05
CA LEU A 287 15.31 -5.75 30.25
C LEU A 287 16.07 -6.44 31.39
N ASP A 288 15.76 -7.71 31.65
CA ASP A 288 16.41 -8.50 32.68
C ASP A 288 17.92 -8.61 32.44
N ALA A 289 18.32 -8.89 31.20
CA ALA A 289 19.73 -8.99 30.83
C ALA A 289 20.51 -7.67 31.03
N LEU A 290 19.89 -6.52 30.73
CA LEU A 290 20.53 -5.21 30.87
C LEU A 290 20.67 -4.76 32.33
N PHE A 291 19.76 -5.17 33.22
CA PHE A 291 19.67 -4.65 34.59
C PHE A 291 19.96 -5.69 35.68
N ALA A 292 20.36 -6.91 35.32
CA ALA A 292 20.75 -7.97 36.27
C ALA A 292 21.91 -7.59 37.23
N GLN A 293 22.67 -6.52 36.98
CA GLN A 293 23.85 -6.12 37.77
C GLN A 293 23.68 -4.87 38.67
N LYS A 294 22.49 -4.62 39.24
CA LYS A 294 22.30 -3.56 40.29
C LYS A 294 21.70 -4.05 41.60
N LYS A 295 21.96 -5.31 41.97
CA LYS A 295 21.69 -5.83 43.32
C LYS A 295 23.01 -6.24 43.97
N GLY A 296 23.85 -5.24 44.26
CA GLY A 296 25.04 -5.34 45.09
C GLY A 296 24.88 -4.46 46.32
#